data_AF-A0AAV5E7M7-F1
#
_entry.id   AF-A0AAV5E7M7-F1
#
_cell.length_a   1.000
_cell.length_b   1.000
_cell.length_c   1.000
_cell.angle_alpha   90.00
_cell.angle_beta   90.00
_cell.angle_gamma   90.00
#
_symmetry.space_group_name_H-M   'P 1'
#
loop_
_entity.id
_entity.type
_entity.pdbx_description
1 polymer ?
#
loop_
_entity_poly.entity_id
_entity_poly.type
_entity_poly.pdbx_seq_one_letter_code
_entity_poly.pdbx_strand_id
1 'polypeptide(L)'
;MVFGQVGPALACGCTVVVKPSEFTPLTALAAADLALQAGIPAGALNVVMGNAPEIGDALLESTQVRKITFTGSTAVGKKLMAGSANTVKKVY
;
A
#
# COMPACT_ATOMS: atom_id res chain seq x y z
N MET A 1 10.84 3.29 -1.85
CA MET A 1 11.20 1.96 -2.41
C MET A 1 9.98 1.05 -2.29
N VAL A 2 9.22 0.86 -3.37
CA VAL A 2 7.96 0.09 -3.37
C VAL A 2 8.20 -1.43 -3.24
N PHE A 3 9.28 -1.93 -3.86
CA PHE A 3 9.57 -3.36 -3.94
C PHE A 3 9.80 -4.06 -2.59
N GLY A 4 10.39 -3.36 -1.60
CA GLY A 4 10.73 -3.96 -0.30
C GLY A 4 9.51 -4.42 0.51
N GLN A 5 8.32 -3.88 0.23
CA GLN A 5 7.07 -4.23 0.91
C GLN A 5 6.17 -5.11 0.03
N VAL A 6 6.11 -4.81 -1.26
CA VAL A 6 5.23 -5.51 -2.21
C VAL A 6 5.71 -6.93 -2.51
N GLY A 7 7.01 -7.12 -2.76
CA GLY A 7 7.59 -8.42 -3.07
C GLY A 7 7.29 -9.50 -2.01
N PRO A 8 7.62 -9.30 -0.72
CA PRO A 8 7.32 -10.30 0.30
C PRO A 8 5.81 -10.48 0.53
N ALA A 9 4.99 -9.44 0.37
CA ALA A 9 3.54 -9.57 0.51
C ALA A 9 2.95 -10.49 -0.56
N LEU A 10 3.34 -10.30 -1.83
CA LEU A 10 2.90 -11.16 -2.93
C LEU A 10 3.43 -12.59 -2.77
N ALA A 11 4.68 -12.76 -2.32
CA ALA A 11 5.26 -14.08 -2.07
C ALA A 11 4.50 -14.86 -0.96
N CYS A 12 3.95 -14.15 0.04
CA CYS A 12 3.09 -14.73 1.07
C CYS A 12 1.63 -14.95 0.62
N GLY A 13 1.29 -14.67 -0.65
CA GLY A 13 -0.07 -14.80 -1.17
C GLY A 13 -1.02 -13.67 -0.75
N CYS A 14 -0.51 -12.56 -0.23
CA CYS A 14 -1.32 -11.39 0.08
C CYS A 14 -1.62 -10.60 -1.21
N THR A 15 -2.81 -9.99 -1.27
CA THR A 15 -3.09 -8.92 -2.22
C THR A 15 -2.62 -7.57 -1.65
N VAL A 16 -2.21 -6.65 -2.53
CA VAL A 16 -1.59 -5.38 -2.14
C VAL A 16 -2.26 -4.22 -2.87
N VAL A 17 -2.54 -3.16 -2.11
CA VAL A 17 -2.86 -1.83 -2.63
C VAL A 17 -1.71 -0.90 -2.25
N VAL A 18 -1.08 -0.28 -3.25
CA VAL A 18 0.07 0.61 -3.08
C VAL A 18 -0.32 2.01 -3.53
N LYS A 19 -0.12 2.99 -2.65
CA LYS A 19 -0.14 4.41 -3.01
C LYS A 19 1.29 4.97 -2.94
N PRO A 20 1.96 5.18 -4.09
CA PRO A 20 3.31 5.75 -4.11
C PRO A 20 3.28 7.26 -3.82
N SER A 21 4.46 7.84 -3.57
CA SER A 21 4.61 9.30 -3.44
C SER A 21 4.22 10.00 -4.74
N GLU A 22 3.52 11.13 -4.62
CA GLU A 22 3.16 11.99 -5.75
C GLU A 22 4.38 12.61 -6.45
N PHE A 23 5.50 12.74 -5.74
CA PHE A 23 6.75 13.26 -6.31
C PHE A 23 7.51 12.23 -7.14
N THR A 24 7.31 10.93 -6.87
CA THR A 24 8.08 9.85 -7.51
C THR A 24 7.22 8.64 -7.91
N PRO A 25 6.11 8.82 -8.66
CA PRO A 25 5.18 7.73 -8.94
C PRO A 25 5.61 6.82 -10.10
N LEU A 26 6.44 7.32 -11.03
CA LEU A 26 6.70 6.66 -12.31
C LEU A 26 7.33 5.27 -12.15
N THR A 27 8.25 5.11 -11.20
CA THR A 27 8.87 3.81 -10.92
C THR A 27 7.88 2.79 -10.35
N ALA A 28 6.89 3.23 -9.58
CA ALA A 28 5.84 2.34 -9.07
C ALA A 28 4.88 1.90 -10.18
N LEU A 29 4.54 2.80 -11.10
CA LEU A 29 3.71 2.49 -12.26
C LEU A 29 4.43 1.54 -13.24
N ALA A 30 5.70 1.79 -13.53
CA ALA A 30 6.50 0.88 -14.35
C ALA A 30 6.62 -0.52 -13.71
N ALA A 31 6.77 -0.59 -12.39
CA ALA A 31 6.78 -1.86 -11.66
C ALA A 31 5.45 -2.62 -11.77
N ALA A 32 4.32 -1.92 -11.74
CA ALA A 32 3.01 -2.52 -11.91
C ALA A 32 2.80 -3.05 -13.34
N ASP A 33 3.28 -2.32 -14.35
CA ASP A 33 3.25 -2.78 -15.74
C ASP A 33 4.07 -4.05 -15.93
N LEU A 34 5.30 -4.08 -15.39
CA LEU A 34 6.14 -5.28 -15.40
C LEU A 34 5.50 -6.46 -14.64
N ALA A 35 4.78 -6.20 -13.55
CA ALA A 35 4.07 -7.24 -12.81
C ALA A 35 2.94 -7.87 -13.64
N LEU A 36 2.20 -7.05 -14.42
CA LEU A 36 1.20 -7.56 -15.36
C LEU A 36 1.84 -8.41 -16.45
N GLN A 37 2.95 -7.95 -17.03
CA GLN A 37 3.70 -8.71 -18.04
C GLN A 37 4.26 -10.03 -17.48
N ALA A 38 4.64 -10.06 -16.21
CA ALA A 38 5.12 -11.25 -15.51
C ALA A 38 3.99 -12.25 -15.15
N GLY A 39 2.72 -11.92 -15.44
CA GLY A 39 1.58 -12.79 -15.18
C GLY A 39 1.09 -12.77 -13.74
N ILE A 40 1.40 -11.72 -12.96
CA ILE A 40 0.79 -11.56 -11.63
C ILE A 40 -0.74 -11.43 -11.81
N PRO A 41 -1.56 -12.20 -11.07
CA PRO A 41 -3.01 -12.18 -11.24
C PRO A 41 -3.58 -10.77 -11.09
N ALA A 42 -4.56 -10.43 -11.92
CA ALA A 42 -5.28 -9.17 -11.83
C ALA A 42 -5.87 -8.98 -10.42
N GLY A 43 -5.67 -7.80 -9.84
CA GLY A 43 -6.10 -7.48 -8.48
C GLY A 43 -5.15 -7.94 -7.37
N ALA A 44 -4.10 -8.74 -7.65
CA ALA A 44 -3.11 -9.09 -6.65
C ALA A 44 -2.19 -7.90 -6.30
N LEU A 45 -1.83 -7.09 -7.30
CA LEU A 45 -1.14 -5.80 -7.12
C LEU A 45 -1.99 -4.68 -7.72
N ASN A 46 -2.34 -3.70 -6.90
CA ASN A 46 -3.09 -2.52 -7.32
C ASN A 46 -2.28 -1.27 -6.96
N VAL A 47 -2.04 -0.39 -7.94
CA VAL A 47 -1.38 0.90 -7.70
C VAL A 47 -2.42 2.00 -7.83
N VAL A 48 -2.59 2.78 -6.77
CA VAL A 48 -3.59 3.86 -6.70
C VAL A 48 -2.88 5.20 -6.57
N MET A 49 -3.20 6.11 -7.47
CA MET A 49 -2.74 7.50 -7.48
C MET A 49 -3.85 8.41 -6.97
N GLY A 50 -3.47 9.51 -6.31
CA GLY A 50 -4.44 10.49 -5.80
C GLY A 50 -3.99 11.11 -4.48
N ASN A 51 -4.94 11.77 -3.81
CA ASN A 51 -4.71 12.47 -2.54
C ASN A 51 -4.28 11.49 -1.42
N ALA A 52 -3.16 11.77 -0.74
CA ALA A 52 -2.62 10.86 0.28
C ALA A 52 -3.53 10.72 1.52
N PRO A 53 -4.01 11.82 2.14
CA PRO A 53 -5.00 11.75 3.23
C PRO A 53 -6.23 10.93 2.90
N GLU A 54 -6.92 11.22 1.79
CA GLU A 54 -8.19 10.55 1.43
C GLU A 54 -8.01 9.04 1.23
N ILE A 55 -6.98 8.64 0.48
CA ILE A 55 -6.68 7.22 0.27
C ILE A 55 -6.27 6.56 1.59
N GLY A 56 -5.48 7.25 2.42
CA GLY A 56 -5.06 6.73 3.72
C GLY A 56 -6.24 6.50 4.65
N ASP A 57 -7.15 7.46 4.75
CA ASP A 57 -8.34 7.39 5.60
C ASP A 57 -9.29 6.27 5.11
N ALA A 58 -9.49 6.14 3.78
CA ALA A 58 -10.28 5.04 3.21
C ALA A 58 -9.67 3.64 3.51
N LEU A 59 -8.34 3.51 3.46
CA LEU A 59 -7.65 2.26 3.82
C LEU A 59 -7.75 1.94 5.31
N LEU A 60 -7.78 2.96 6.17
CA LEU A 60 -7.94 2.81 7.62
C LEU A 60 -9.36 2.37 8.00
N GLU A 61 -10.38 2.94 7.35
CA GLU A 61 -11.79 2.63 7.60
C GLU A 61 -12.21 1.24 7.06
N SER A 62 -11.60 0.80 5.96
CA SER A 62 -11.94 -0.47 5.31
C SER A 62 -11.66 -1.68 6.21
N THR A 63 -12.69 -2.48 6.52
CA THR A 63 -12.54 -3.74 7.29
C THR A 63 -11.84 -4.86 6.50
N GLN A 64 -11.67 -4.70 5.18
CA GLN A 64 -10.97 -5.66 4.31
C GLN A 64 -9.44 -5.55 4.47
N VAL A 65 -8.92 -4.36 4.77
CA VAL A 65 -7.48 -4.16 4.97
C VAL A 65 -7.07 -4.72 6.33
N ARG A 66 -6.15 -5.69 6.33
CA ARG A 66 -5.66 -6.35 7.57
C ARG A 66 -4.28 -5.90 8.02
N LYS A 67 -3.50 -5.28 7.13
CA LYS A 67 -2.15 -4.78 7.41
C LYS A 67 -1.94 -3.45 6.69
N ILE A 68 -1.41 -2.47 7.40
CA ILE A 68 -0.87 -1.24 6.84
C ILE A 68 0.64 -1.25 7.05
N THR A 69 1.36 -0.89 6.01
CA THR A 69 2.82 -0.73 6.04
C THR A 69 3.16 0.63 5.47
N PHE A 70 3.96 1.42 6.18
CA PHE A 70 4.17 2.82 5.84
C PHE A 70 5.64 3.22 5.94
N THR A 71 6.10 4.01 4.97
CA THR A 71 7.43 4.62 5.01
C THR A 71 7.30 6.09 4.65
N GLY A 72 7.64 6.95 5.60
CA GLY A 72 7.51 8.39 5.47
C GLY A 72 7.74 9.10 6.80
N SER A 73 7.08 10.23 7.02
CA SER A 73 7.29 11.03 8.23
C SER A 73 6.69 10.37 9.48
N THR A 74 7.35 10.56 10.62
CA THR A 74 6.88 10.07 11.92
C THR A 74 5.49 10.60 12.27
N ALA A 75 5.17 11.84 11.89
CA ALA A 75 3.86 12.44 12.13
C ALA A 75 2.74 11.67 11.43
N VAL A 76 2.93 11.31 10.15
CA VAL A 76 1.96 10.51 9.40
C VAL A 76 1.90 9.08 9.91
N GLY A 77 3.06 8.48 10.23
CA GLY A 77 3.11 7.14 10.83
C GLY A 77 2.29 7.04 12.13
N LYS A 78 2.40 8.04 13.02
CA LYS A 78 1.58 8.12 14.25
C LYS A 78 0.09 8.21 13.93
N LYS A 79 -0.32 9.02 12.94
CA LYS A 79 -1.73 9.11 12.51
C LYS A 79 -2.24 7.74 12.01
N LEU A 80 -1.47 7.08 11.14
CA LEU A 80 -1.84 5.78 10.57
C LEU A 80 -1.92 4.69 11.63
N MET A 81 -1.00 4.69 12.60
CA MET A 81 -1.01 3.75 13.71
C MET A 81 -2.24 3.95 14.61
N ALA A 82 -2.57 5.20 14.94
CA ALA A 82 -3.75 5.53 15.74
C ALA A 82 -5.06 5.09 15.03
N GLY A 83 -5.20 5.40 13.73
CA GLY A 83 -6.38 4.98 12.96
C GLY A 83 -6.49 3.46 12.80
N SER A 84 -5.36 2.76 12.67
CA SER A 84 -5.32 1.30 12.51
C SER A 84 -5.83 0.57 13.75
N ALA A 85 -5.76 1.19 14.93
CA ALA A 85 -6.27 0.62 16.18
C ALA A 85 -7.79 0.40 16.15
N ASN A 86 -8.56 1.24 15.44
CA ASN A 86 -10.02 1.14 15.37
C ASN A 86 -10.51 -0.20 14.79
N THR A 87 -9.71 -0.84 13.95
CA THR A 87 -10.03 -2.14 13.33
C THR A 87 -8.94 -3.19 13.59
N VAL A 88 -8.05 -2.93 14.55
CA VAL A 88 -6.96 -3.81 14.98
C VAL A 88 -6.10 -4.29 13.79
N LYS A 89 -5.78 -3.38 12.87
CA LYS A 89 -4.89 -3.71 11.74
C LYS A 89 -3.45 -3.87 12.23
N LYS A 90 -2.72 -4.80 11.63
CA LYS A 90 -1.26 -4.90 11.84
C LYS A 90 -0.59 -3.68 11.22
N VAL A 91 0.32 -3.03 11.94
CA VAL A 91 1.08 -1.86 11.45
C VAL A 91 2.57 -2.19 11.45
N TYR A 92 3.28 -1.86 10.37
CA TYR A 92 4.74 -1.97 10.26
C TYR A 92 5.35 -0.76 9.55
#